data_AF-A0A4S2ML03-F1
#
_entry.id   AF-A0A4S2ML03-F1
#
_cell.length_a   1.000
_cell.length_b   1.000
_cell.length_c   1.000
_cell.angle_alpha   90.00
_cell.angle_beta   90.00
_cell.angle_gamma   90.00
#
_symmetry.space_group_name_H-M   'P 1'
#
loop_
_entity.id
_entity.type
_entity.pdbx_description
1 polymer ?
#
loop_
_entity_poly.entity_id
_entity_poly.type
_entity_poly.pdbx_seq_one_letter_code
_entity_poly.pdbx_strand_id
1 'polypeptide(L)'
;MAHRILTQIVVTGSRVIGRAAVEAFRHAQAMSAYQKHHGVASGSSGSSNLTGRGALTLDEAYKILHVKPNVEHESILERYKKLFEVNDPKKGGSFYLQSKIHRARER
;
A
#
# COMPACT_ATOMS: atom_id res chain seq x y z
N MET A 1 51.59 14.04 -13.81
CA MET A 1 51.16 12.83 -13.07
C MET A 1 49.76 12.96 -12.45
N ALA A 2 49.34 14.12 -11.93
CA ALA A 2 48.01 14.29 -11.30
C ALA A 2 46.80 14.13 -12.25
N HIS A 3 46.91 14.53 -13.52
CA HIS A 3 45.81 14.43 -14.49
C HIS A 3 45.43 12.98 -14.84
N ARG A 4 46.36 12.02 -14.72
CA ARG A 4 46.11 10.59 -15.01
C ARG A 4 45.29 9.93 -13.89
N ILE A 5 45.49 10.37 -12.65
CA ILE A 5 44.76 9.87 -11.48
C ILE A 5 43.33 10.43 -11.48
N LEU A 6 43.17 11.72 -11.75
CA LEU A 6 41.85 12.35 -11.89
C LEU A 6 41.01 11.72 -13.00
N THR A 7 41.62 11.47 -14.17
CA THR A 7 40.92 10.81 -15.29
C THR A 7 40.54 9.36 -14.95
N GLN A 8 41.38 8.61 -14.23
CA GLN A 8 41.04 7.25 -13.79
C GLN A 8 39.89 7.21 -12.78
N ILE A 9 39.84 8.15 -11.82
CA ILE A 9 38.75 8.23 -10.84
C ILE A 9 37.42 8.56 -11.52
N VAL A 10 37.42 9.53 -12.45
CA VAL A 10 36.20 9.93 -13.18
C VAL A 10 35.69 8.80 -14.09
N VAL A 11 36.58 8.13 -14.81
CA VAL A 11 36.20 7.03 -15.73
C VAL A 11 35.71 5.80 -14.97
N THR A 12 36.27 5.52 -13.79
CA THR A 12 35.87 4.35 -12.99
C THR A 12 34.60 4.63 -12.18
N GLY A 13 34.48 5.82 -11.58
CA GLY A 13 33.30 6.22 -10.80
C GLY A 13 32.03 6.36 -11.64
N SER A 14 32.15 6.85 -12.88
CA SER A 14 31.00 7.01 -13.79
C SER A 14 30.37 5.68 -14.23
N ARG A 15 31.15 4.60 -14.34
CA ARG A 15 30.65 3.27 -14.76
C ARG A 15 29.70 2.64 -13.75
N VAL A 16 29.94 2.85 -12.45
CA VAL A 16 29.14 2.25 -11.37
C VAL A 16 27.80 2.97 -11.22
N ILE A 17 27.80 4.30 -11.25
CA ILE A 17 26.57 5.11 -11.15
C ILE A 17 25.72 4.96 -12.42
N GLY A 18 26.34 4.89 -13.59
CA GLY A 18 25.64 4.70 -14.86
C GLY A 18 24.88 3.37 -14.95
N ARG A 19 25.48 2.26 -14.49
CA ARG A 19 24.78 0.96 -14.49
C ARG A 19 23.59 0.92 -13.54
N ALA A 20 23.73 1.46 -12.33
CA ALA A 20 22.63 1.51 -11.37
C ALA A 20 21.46 2.39 -11.86
N ALA A 21 21.74 3.52 -12.51
CA ALA A 21 20.71 4.38 -13.09
C ALA A 21 19.99 3.70 -14.27
N VAL A 22 20.73 3.02 -15.15
CA VAL A 22 20.15 2.27 -16.27
C VAL A 22 19.33 1.08 -15.78
N GLU A 23 19.80 0.35 -14.78
CA GLU A 23 19.05 -0.75 -14.16
C GLU A 23 17.78 -0.23 -13.48
N ALA A 24 17.85 0.85 -12.69
CA ALA A 24 16.68 1.48 -12.08
C ALA A 24 15.68 1.99 -13.13
N PHE A 25 16.16 2.60 -14.21
CA PHE A 25 15.31 3.07 -15.30
C PHE A 25 14.67 1.89 -16.06
N ARG A 26 15.42 0.81 -16.29
CA ARG A 26 14.90 -0.42 -16.89
C ARG A 26 13.91 -1.12 -15.97
N HIS A 27 14.11 -1.10 -14.66
CA HIS A 27 13.16 -1.60 -13.67
C HIS A 27 11.88 -0.76 -13.66
N ALA A 28 11.97 0.57 -13.69
CA ALA A 28 10.82 1.45 -13.78
C ALA A 28 10.02 1.24 -15.08
N GLN A 29 10.70 1.09 -16.22
CA GLN A 29 10.04 0.79 -17.50
C GLN A 29 9.46 -0.64 -17.54
N ALA A 30 10.15 -1.63 -16.98
CA ALA A 30 9.66 -3.01 -16.91
C ALA A 30 8.42 -3.12 -16.01
N MET A 31 8.37 -2.39 -14.89
CA MET A 31 7.16 -2.26 -14.07
C MET A 31 6.02 -1.59 -14.85
N SER A 32 6.33 -0.60 -15.69
CA SER A 32 5.35 0.05 -16.57
C SER A 32 4.82 -0.86 -17.68
N ALA A 33 5.66 -1.75 -18.23
CA ALA A 33 5.28 -2.69 -19.28
C ALA A 33 4.58 -3.94 -18.72
N TYR A 34 4.97 -4.41 -17.53
CA TYR A 34 4.32 -5.51 -16.81
C TYR A 34 2.87 -5.15 -16.44
N GLN A 35 2.60 -3.87 -16.13
CA GLN A 35 1.26 -3.33 -15.91
C GLN A 35 0.34 -3.45 -17.13
N LYS A 36 0.89 -3.41 -18.36
CA LYS A 36 0.09 -3.50 -19.59
C LYS A 36 -0.25 -4.95 -19.99
N HIS A 37 0.54 -5.93 -19.56
CA HIS A 37 0.31 -7.34 -19.86
C HIS A 37 -0.42 -8.13 -18.75
N HIS A 38 -0.61 -7.55 -17.56
CA HIS A 38 -1.39 -8.14 -16.46
C HIS A 38 -2.85 -7.64 -16.40
N GLY A 39 -3.40 -7.22 -17.54
CA GLY A 39 -4.79 -6.75 -17.64
C GLY A 39 -5.83 -7.84 -17.87
N VAL A 40 -5.45 -9.10 -18.14
CA VAL A 40 -6.41 -10.12 -18.60
C VAL A 40 -6.04 -11.54 -18.16
N ALA A 41 -5.88 -11.79 -16.86
CA ALA A 41 -6.01 -13.15 -16.28
C ALA A 41 -5.70 -13.10 -14.78
N SER A 42 -6.73 -12.93 -13.96
CA SER A 42 -6.86 -13.64 -12.67
C SER A 42 -8.04 -13.05 -11.92
N GLY A 43 -9.15 -13.79 -11.91
CA GLY A 43 -10.19 -13.58 -10.92
C GLY A 43 -9.63 -13.91 -9.54
N SER A 44 -9.14 -12.90 -8.83
CA SER A 44 -9.08 -12.89 -7.37
C SER A 44 -8.70 -11.49 -6.87
N SER A 45 -9.70 -10.73 -6.45
CA SER A 45 -9.69 -9.96 -5.20
C SER A 45 -8.51 -9.00 -4.91
N GLY A 46 -7.89 -8.40 -5.92
CA GLY A 46 -6.86 -7.37 -5.75
C GLY A 46 -7.42 -5.99 -6.06
N SER A 47 -7.96 -5.29 -5.05
CA SER A 47 -8.40 -3.89 -5.14
C SER A 47 -7.22 -2.98 -5.50
N SER A 48 -6.97 -2.79 -6.79
CA SER A 48 -6.05 -1.78 -7.32
C SER A 48 -6.82 -0.49 -7.62
N ASN A 49 -7.40 0.12 -6.59
CA ASN A 49 -7.93 1.48 -6.67
C ASN A 49 -6.78 2.50 -6.59
N LEU A 50 -6.01 2.61 -7.68
CA LEU A 50 -4.93 3.59 -7.80
C LEU A 50 -5.41 5.05 -8.00
N THR A 51 -6.71 5.32 -7.98
CA THR A 51 -7.29 6.67 -8.08
C THR A 51 -7.98 7.17 -6.81
N GLY A 52 -7.95 6.41 -5.70
CA GLY A 52 -8.66 6.75 -4.44
C GLY A 52 -7.93 6.32 -3.15
N ARG A 53 -6.60 6.37 -3.15
CA ARG A 53 -5.66 5.71 -2.19
C ARG A 53 -5.78 6.09 -0.69
N GLY A 54 -6.83 6.78 -0.24
CA GLY A 54 -7.03 7.16 1.17
C GLY A 54 -8.48 7.14 1.69
N ALA A 55 -9.47 7.05 0.79
CA ALA A 55 -10.88 7.00 1.17
C ALA A 55 -11.31 5.55 1.37
N LEU A 56 -11.75 5.23 2.58
CA LEU A 56 -12.33 3.92 2.89
C LEU A 56 -13.63 3.75 2.10
N THR A 57 -13.80 2.64 1.39
CA THR A 57 -15.05 2.33 0.69
C THR A 57 -16.10 1.74 1.65
N LEU A 58 -17.39 1.81 1.31
CA LEU A 58 -18.46 1.20 2.12
C LEU A 58 -18.30 -0.32 2.22
N ASP A 59 -17.92 -0.98 1.13
CA ASP A 59 -17.66 -2.41 1.13
C ASP A 59 -16.48 -2.80 2.04
N GLU A 60 -15.43 -1.97 2.08
CA GLU A 60 -14.33 -2.14 3.03
C GLU A 60 -14.77 -1.91 4.46
N ALA A 61 -15.65 -0.93 4.72
CA ALA A 61 -16.21 -0.69 6.05
C ALA A 61 -16.96 -1.93 6.57
N TYR A 62 -17.84 -2.51 5.75
CA TYR A 62 -18.57 -3.73 6.09
C TYR A 62 -17.63 -4.92 6.35
N LYS A 63 -16.56 -5.05 5.56
CA LYS A 63 -15.54 -6.09 5.77
C LYS A 63 -14.75 -5.89 7.07
N ILE A 64 -14.32 -4.66 7.37
CA ILE A 64 -13.57 -4.34 8.59
C ILE A 64 -14.44 -4.58 9.83
N LEU A 65 -15.70 -4.18 9.78
CA LEU A 65 -16.65 -4.40 10.86
C LEU A 65 -17.21 -5.83 10.84
N HIS A 66 -16.92 -6.63 9.82
CA HIS A 66 -17.39 -8.01 9.68
C HIS A 66 -18.92 -8.11 9.87
N VAL A 67 -19.64 -7.27 9.12
CA VAL A 67 -21.10 -7.24 9.02
C VAL A 67 -21.52 -7.40 7.56
N LYS A 68 -22.76 -7.82 7.33
CA LYS A 68 -23.30 -7.89 5.97
C LYS A 68 -23.72 -6.49 5.48
N PRO A 69 -23.79 -6.25 4.16
CA PRO A 69 -24.44 -5.06 3.62
C PRO A 69 -25.91 -4.99 4.08
N ASN A 70 -26.44 -3.78 4.32
CA ASN A 70 -27.82 -3.53 4.76
C ASN A 70 -28.22 -4.11 6.14
N VAL A 71 -27.27 -4.23 7.08
CA VAL A 71 -27.60 -4.57 8.46
C VAL A 71 -28.09 -3.36 9.26
N GLU A 72 -28.86 -3.63 10.31
CA GLU A 72 -29.31 -2.64 11.29
C GLU A 72 -28.15 -1.90 11.95
N HIS A 73 -28.34 -0.61 12.22
CA HIS A 73 -27.31 0.26 12.79
C HIS A 73 -26.84 -0.22 14.18
N GLU A 74 -27.73 -0.83 14.95
CA GLU A 74 -27.41 -1.38 16.27
C GLU A 74 -26.35 -2.48 16.20
N SER A 75 -26.45 -3.38 15.23
CA SER A 75 -25.48 -4.47 15.01
C SER A 75 -24.10 -3.94 14.60
N ILE A 76 -24.06 -2.84 13.85
CA ILE A 76 -22.83 -2.14 13.46
C ILE A 76 -22.15 -1.56 14.71
N LEU A 77 -22.92 -0.90 15.59
CA LEU A 77 -22.41 -0.29 16.81
C LEU A 77 -21.89 -1.33 17.80
N GLU A 78 -22.62 -2.43 18.00
CA GLU A 78 -22.17 -3.54 18.86
C GLU A 78 -20.83 -4.09 18.36
N ARG A 79 -20.75 -4.37 17.05
CA ARG A 79 -19.54 -4.94 16.47
C ARG A 79 -18.38 -3.97 16.48
N TYR A 80 -18.64 -2.69 16.22
CA TYR A 80 -17.67 -1.61 16.37
C TYR A 80 -17.11 -1.56 17.79
N LYS A 81 -17.97 -1.53 18.83
CA LYS A 81 -17.52 -1.43 20.24
C LYS A 81 -16.60 -2.58 20.60
N LYS A 82 -16.99 -3.81 20.26
CA LYS A 82 -16.18 -5.01 20.51
C LYS A 82 -14.82 -4.96 19.81
N LEU A 83 -14.78 -4.62 18.53
CA LEU A 83 -13.53 -4.54 17.76
C LEU A 83 -12.64 -3.40 18.25
N PHE A 84 -13.22 -2.27 18.61
CA PHE A 84 -12.48 -1.10 19.09
C PHE A 84 -11.83 -1.33 20.45
N GLU A 85 -12.51 -2.01 21.37
CA GLU A 85 -11.98 -2.34 22.69
C GLU A 85 -10.87 -3.39 22.62
N VAL A 86 -11.04 -4.44 21.83
CA VAL A 86 -10.03 -5.50 21.66
C VAL A 86 -8.75 -4.97 21.01
N ASN A 87 -8.87 -3.92 20.18
CA ASN A 87 -7.73 -3.29 19.52
C ASN A 87 -7.20 -2.04 20.25
N ASP A 88 -7.61 -1.81 21.51
CA ASP A 88 -7.11 -0.69 22.30
C ASP A 88 -5.59 -0.78 22.49
N PRO A 89 -4.82 0.24 22.04
CA PRO A 89 -3.36 0.29 22.22
C PRO A 89 -2.92 0.14 23.68
N LYS A 90 -3.72 0.60 24.63
CA LYS A 90 -3.42 0.48 26.06
C LYS A 90 -3.48 -0.95 26.55
N LYS A 91 -4.22 -1.81 25.86
CA LYS A 91 -4.36 -3.25 26.15
C LYS A 91 -3.46 -4.12 25.25
N GLY A 92 -2.49 -3.51 24.57
CA GLY A 92 -1.59 -4.20 23.63
C GLY A 92 -2.13 -4.35 22.20
N GLY A 93 -3.25 -3.68 21.88
CA GLY A 93 -3.79 -3.61 20.53
C GLY A 93 -3.01 -2.67 19.60
N SER A 94 -3.40 -2.61 18.33
CA SER A 94 -2.77 -1.73 17.34
C SER A 94 -3.55 -0.45 17.14
N PHE A 95 -2.90 0.70 17.36
CA PHE A 95 -3.48 2.01 17.07
C PHE A 95 -3.91 2.16 15.61
N TYR A 96 -3.16 1.54 14.69
CA TYR A 96 -3.52 1.53 13.27
C TYR A 96 -4.83 0.79 13.03
N LEU A 97 -4.99 -0.41 13.59
CA LEU A 97 -6.23 -1.19 13.44
C LEU A 97 -7.41 -0.48 14.11
N GLN A 98 -7.22 0.06 15.31
CA GLN A 98 -8.23 0.86 16.00
C GLN A 98 -8.68 2.07 15.16
N SER A 99 -7.73 2.77 14.53
CA SER A 99 -8.02 3.89 13.63
C SER A 99 -8.79 3.46 12.38
N LYS A 100 -8.49 2.28 11.82
CA LYS A 100 -9.24 1.70 10.69
C LYS A 100 -10.66 1.32 11.07
N ILE A 101 -10.86 0.73 12.24
CA ILE A 101 -12.17 0.38 12.78
C ILE A 101 -13.01 1.64 13.03
N HIS A 102 -12.39 2.72 13.53
CA HIS A 102 -13.05 4.02 13.69
C HIS A 102 -13.55 4.57 12.35
N ARG A 103 -12.65 4.66 11.36
CA ARG A 103 -12.99 5.16 10.02
C ARG A 103 -14.07 4.31 9.32
N ALA A 104 -14.10 3.00 9.59
CA ALA A 104 -15.14 2.12 9.07
C ALA A 104 -16.54 2.43 9.63
N ARG A 105 -16.63 2.91 10.87
CA ARG A 105 -17.91 3.27 11.49
C ARG A 105 -18.42 4.66 11.08
N GLU A 106 -17.53 5.53 10.61
CA GLU A 106 -17.86 6.86 10.09
C GLU A 106 -18.36 6.85 8.64
N ARG A 107 -18.31 5.68 7.98
CA ARG A 107 -18.68 5.52 6.57
C ARG A 107 -20.11 5.06 6.42
#